data_AF-A0AAD9PIH2-F1
#
_entry.id   AF-A0AAD9PIH2-F1
#
_cell.length_a   1.000
_cell.length_b   1.000
_cell.length_c   1.000
_cell.angle_alpha   90.00
_cell.angle_beta   90.00
_cell.angle_gamma   90.00
#
_symmetry.space_group_name_H-M   'P 1'
#
loop_
_entity.id
_entity.type
_entity.pdbx_description
1 polymer ?
#
loop_
_entity_poly.entity_id
_entity_poly.type
_entity_poly.pdbx_seq_one_letter_code
_entity_poly.pdbx_strand_id
1 'polypeptide(L)'
;MFFMDNNSQYATAYENYKSICDWDRSLTEKWNLLINKLRKDITVAPETGIYDETELEILDETILDRSGSFSASRSLRWKRLARFFMLIQMTGRSLLISDRIEEHAKREIAMFYGNNEKLASELSRGLYLTCIKNNIPRQLPWSSDTMELIRDINVCLLLKKTNDMSCNLFYNPMVLPYDDLTNLRSAFKYNLIIGETCWSPYVEATFMFRLLHEGFITIANQIRYESMTHSVLVPKMHIERCCMYPIEMKMKKKVLRRGSLWRLTVNEAFDKVIAGIVKQHGENWLYPQVQLEMHRMHYNRNTFKIHGIGLNSVEVWQGDELIAGEIGFNTGSVYTSLSGFHTIPNSGTYQMYALAAILYFNGFKMWDLGMYLAYKIDLGAFTMPRDEFINAFESAKETDAVFEVPEKFRHEPNYWYQYATLKQQHTVMVVSGAILGAIIGKRVRKRRIAAGEFSTDFELVSYNVNDEAEFEKNWNKLARIAQQYPGYKFTKMYKASYWNETLPHYFQLRLWRNVKDLDNFKNYCKTHHLQDKISKVSTSMQCSKPTVILDDSVRRQIPY
;
A
#
# COMPACT_ATOMS: atom_id res chain seq x y z
N MET A 1 17.32 -2.63 -39.42
CA MET A 1 16.18 -1.82 -38.95
C MET A 1 15.50 -2.51 -37.76
N PHE A 2 16.26 -2.86 -36.72
CA PHE A 2 15.81 -3.74 -35.64
C PHE A 2 16.30 -3.19 -34.29
N PHE A 3 15.42 -3.30 -33.29
CA PHE A 3 15.37 -2.63 -31.98
C PHE A 3 14.64 -1.29 -31.98
N MET A 4 13.31 -1.34 -32.16
CA MET A 4 12.51 -0.47 -31.30
C MET A 4 12.61 -1.06 -29.89
N ASP A 5 13.11 -0.22 -28.99
CA ASP A 5 12.99 -0.29 -27.54
C ASP A 5 11.94 -1.32 -27.09
N ASN A 6 12.38 -2.43 -26.49
CA ASN A 6 11.48 -3.40 -25.85
C ASN A 6 10.69 -2.74 -24.70
N ASN A 7 11.00 -1.50 -24.34
CA ASN A 7 10.19 -0.69 -23.43
C ASN A 7 9.04 0.04 -24.11
N SER A 8 8.96 0.20 -25.44
CA SER A 8 7.88 0.96 -26.08
C SER A 8 6.51 0.26 -26.03
N GLN A 9 6.47 -1.07 -25.91
CA GLN A 9 5.22 -1.81 -25.68
C GLN A 9 4.80 -1.88 -24.20
N TYR A 10 5.71 -1.59 -23.27
CA TYR A 10 5.38 -1.28 -21.87
C TYR A 10 5.20 0.23 -21.65
N ALA A 11 5.55 1.06 -22.64
CA ALA A 11 5.53 2.51 -22.51
C ALA A 11 4.13 3.11 -22.51
N THR A 12 3.11 2.35 -22.90
CA THR A 12 1.70 2.72 -22.77
C THR A 12 1.09 2.29 -21.42
N ALA A 13 1.87 1.63 -20.54
CA ALA A 13 1.39 1.03 -19.28
C ALA A 13 2.22 1.43 -18.04
N TYR A 14 2.84 2.62 -18.03
CA TYR A 14 3.61 3.14 -16.89
C TYR A 14 2.80 3.44 -15.62
N GLU A 15 1.54 3.01 -15.53
CA GLU A 15 0.69 3.27 -14.36
C GLU A 15 0.75 2.19 -13.28
N ASN A 16 1.39 1.02 -13.47
CA ASN A 16 1.44 0.02 -12.37
C ASN A 16 2.53 -1.08 -12.44
N TYR A 17 3.80 -0.76 -12.14
CA TYR A 17 4.88 -1.77 -12.00
C TYR A 17 4.52 -2.90 -11.02
N LYS A 18 3.83 -2.57 -9.93
CA LYS A 18 3.30 -3.55 -8.98
C LYS A 18 2.35 -4.55 -9.64
N SER A 19 1.46 -4.10 -10.53
CA SER A 19 0.57 -5.01 -11.28
C SER A 19 1.35 -5.99 -12.15
N ILE A 20 2.47 -5.56 -12.77
CA ILE A 20 3.34 -6.47 -13.53
C ILE A 20 3.96 -7.51 -12.60
N CYS A 21 4.45 -7.08 -11.43
CA CYS A 21 5.04 -7.98 -10.45
C CYS A 21 4.03 -8.99 -9.87
N ASP A 22 2.79 -8.57 -9.63
CA ASP A 22 1.70 -9.43 -9.16
C ASP A 22 1.28 -10.44 -10.23
N TRP A 23 1.25 -10.01 -11.50
CA TRP A 23 1.03 -10.91 -12.63
C TRP A 23 2.19 -11.93 -12.77
N ASP A 24 3.45 -11.48 -12.69
CA ASP A 24 4.65 -12.34 -12.70
C ASP A 24 4.54 -13.39 -11.57
N ARG A 25 4.13 -12.99 -10.37
CA ARG A 25 3.96 -13.89 -9.21
C ARG A 25 2.88 -14.95 -9.47
N SER A 26 1.70 -14.53 -9.91
CA SER A 26 0.60 -15.44 -10.25
C SER A 26 1.00 -16.42 -11.35
N LEU A 27 1.74 -15.95 -12.37
CA LEU A 27 2.22 -16.81 -13.44
C LEU A 27 3.25 -17.83 -12.95
N THR A 28 4.19 -17.42 -12.09
CA THR A 28 5.16 -18.31 -11.45
C THR A 28 4.49 -19.37 -10.57
N GLU A 29 3.42 -19.04 -9.84
CA GLU A 29 2.67 -20.01 -9.05
C GLU A 29 2.03 -21.09 -9.93
N LYS A 30 1.33 -20.69 -10.99
CA LYS A 30 0.75 -21.62 -11.98
C LYS A 30 1.83 -22.48 -12.64
N TRP A 31 2.95 -21.87 -13.01
CA TRP A 31 4.09 -22.57 -13.59
C TRP A 31 4.67 -23.64 -12.68
N ASN A 32 4.91 -23.32 -11.41
CA ASN A 32 5.46 -24.27 -10.46
C ASN A 32 4.55 -25.50 -10.29
N LEU A 33 3.23 -25.30 -10.27
CA LEU A 33 2.27 -26.41 -10.24
C LEU A 33 2.36 -27.28 -11.51
N LEU A 34 2.45 -26.66 -12.69
CA LEU A 34 2.59 -27.37 -13.96
C LEU A 34 3.91 -28.13 -14.07
N ILE A 35 5.05 -27.48 -13.78
CA ILE A 35 6.37 -28.12 -13.82
C ILE A 35 6.44 -29.29 -12.83
N ASN A 36 5.92 -29.14 -11.61
CA ASN A 36 5.90 -30.24 -10.64
C ASN A 36 5.05 -31.43 -11.10
N LYS A 37 3.95 -31.17 -11.82
CA LYS A 37 3.12 -32.22 -12.42
C LYS A 37 3.83 -32.91 -13.57
N LEU A 38 4.40 -32.13 -14.48
CA LEU A 38 4.98 -32.63 -15.74
C LEU A 38 6.37 -33.25 -15.57
N ARG A 39 7.18 -32.84 -14.58
CA ARG A 39 8.51 -33.43 -14.31
C ARG A 39 8.49 -34.94 -14.04
N LYS A 40 7.33 -35.50 -13.67
CA LYS A 40 7.14 -36.95 -13.50
C LYS A 40 7.16 -37.70 -14.83
N ASP A 41 6.94 -37.01 -15.94
CA ASP A 41 6.92 -37.57 -17.29
C ASP A 41 7.87 -36.78 -18.20
N ILE A 42 9.08 -37.28 -18.35
CA ILE A 42 10.14 -36.67 -19.17
C ILE A 42 9.93 -36.85 -20.68
N THR A 43 8.84 -37.52 -21.09
CA THR A 43 8.53 -37.79 -22.50
C THR A 43 7.53 -36.80 -23.09
N VAL A 44 7.05 -35.83 -22.30
CA VAL A 44 6.02 -34.88 -22.73
C VAL A 44 6.57 -33.93 -23.80
N ALA A 45 5.90 -33.92 -24.95
CA ALA A 45 6.15 -33.00 -26.05
C ALA A 45 5.04 -31.94 -26.15
N PRO A 46 5.35 -30.72 -26.66
CA PRO A 46 4.33 -29.73 -27.00
C PRO A 46 3.31 -30.29 -28.00
N GLU A 47 2.03 -29.94 -27.81
CA GLU A 47 0.93 -30.39 -28.67
C GLU A 47 0.75 -29.45 -29.88
N THR A 48 1.15 -28.19 -29.72
CA THR A 48 1.06 -27.16 -30.74
C THR A 48 2.45 -26.82 -31.26
N GLY A 49 2.65 -26.98 -32.56
CA GLY A 49 3.97 -26.83 -33.17
C GLY A 49 3.89 -26.53 -34.67
N ILE A 50 4.62 -25.51 -35.13
CA ILE A 50 4.84 -25.27 -36.56
C ILE A 50 6.34 -25.40 -36.82
N TYR A 51 6.70 -26.20 -37.82
CA TYR A 51 8.08 -26.31 -38.27
C TYR A 51 8.45 -25.14 -39.18
N ASP A 52 9.58 -24.51 -38.89
CA ASP A 52 10.20 -23.47 -39.70
C ASP A 52 11.63 -23.92 -40.03
N GLU A 53 11.94 -24.01 -41.33
CA GLU A 53 13.25 -24.45 -41.85
C GLU A 53 14.16 -23.27 -42.24
N THR A 54 13.86 -22.06 -41.75
CA THR A 54 14.71 -20.88 -41.93
C THR A 54 16.15 -21.16 -41.49
N GLU A 55 17.12 -20.82 -42.34
CA GLU A 55 18.53 -20.85 -41.96
C GLU A 55 18.82 -19.81 -40.88
N LEU A 56 19.50 -20.24 -39.82
CA LEU A 56 19.81 -19.42 -38.65
C LEU A 56 21.31 -19.19 -38.60
N GLU A 57 21.69 -17.95 -38.37
CA GLU A 57 23.07 -17.64 -38.01
C GLU A 57 23.35 -18.20 -36.61
N ILE A 58 24.32 -19.11 -36.53
CA ILE A 58 24.60 -19.86 -35.31
C ILE A 58 25.57 -19.04 -34.45
N LEU A 59 25.16 -18.80 -33.20
CA LEU A 59 26.03 -18.30 -32.14
C LEU A 59 26.60 -19.47 -31.34
N ASP A 60 27.71 -19.22 -30.67
CA ASP A 60 28.28 -20.11 -29.67
C ASP A 60 28.52 -19.36 -28.36
N GLU A 61 28.78 -20.11 -27.30
CA GLU A 61 29.08 -19.59 -25.97
C GLU A 61 30.43 -18.84 -25.89
N THR A 62 31.30 -18.98 -26.89
CA THR A 62 32.64 -18.36 -26.87
C THR A 62 32.59 -16.84 -26.90
N ILE A 63 31.46 -16.28 -27.35
CA ILE A 63 31.13 -14.85 -27.27
C ILE A 63 31.21 -14.34 -25.83
N LEU A 64 30.82 -15.18 -24.86
CA LEU A 64 30.89 -14.88 -23.43
C LEU A 64 32.25 -15.28 -22.81
N ASP A 65 32.94 -16.28 -23.36
CA ASP A 65 34.26 -16.73 -22.85
C ASP A 65 35.36 -15.67 -23.01
N ARG A 66 35.28 -14.82 -24.03
CA ARG A 66 36.27 -13.75 -24.26
C ARG A 66 36.18 -12.59 -23.26
N SER A 67 35.25 -12.64 -22.32
CA SER A 67 34.85 -11.46 -21.54
C SER A 67 34.57 -11.72 -20.05
N GLY A 68 34.36 -12.97 -19.63
CA GLY A 68 34.19 -13.34 -18.21
C GLY A 68 35.52 -13.46 -17.47
N SER A 69 35.73 -12.64 -16.45
CA SER A 69 36.78 -12.89 -15.46
C SER A 69 36.22 -13.86 -14.41
N PHE A 70 36.92 -14.98 -14.15
CA PHE A 70 36.63 -15.95 -13.08
C PHE A 70 35.60 -17.07 -13.39
N SER A 71 36.07 -18.14 -14.06
CA SER A 71 35.53 -19.52 -14.02
C SER A 71 33.99 -19.66 -14.09
N ALA A 72 33.36 -19.16 -15.16
CA ALA A 72 31.94 -19.32 -15.46
C ALA A 72 31.47 -20.78 -15.70
N SER A 73 32.38 -21.70 -16.01
CA SER A 73 32.10 -23.03 -16.57
C SER A 73 31.39 -24.04 -15.65
N ARG A 74 31.06 -23.67 -14.40
CA ARG A 74 30.48 -24.60 -13.40
C ARG A 74 29.01 -24.36 -13.07
N SER A 75 28.44 -23.20 -13.38
CA SER A 75 27.05 -22.89 -13.00
C SER A 75 26.02 -23.68 -13.82
N LEU A 76 24.87 -24.00 -13.23
CA LEU A 76 23.78 -24.70 -13.93
C LEU A 76 23.25 -23.87 -15.12
N ARG A 77 23.15 -22.55 -14.95
CA ARG A 77 22.75 -21.61 -16.01
C ARG A 77 23.71 -21.65 -17.19
N TRP A 78 25.03 -21.64 -16.94
CA TRP A 78 26.03 -21.75 -18.01
C TRP A 78 25.90 -23.09 -18.76
N LYS A 79 25.75 -24.20 -18.03
CA LYS A 79 25.56 -25.53 -18.63
C LYS A 79 24.31 -25.59 -19.52
N ARG A 80 23.22 -24.91 -19.12
CA ARG A 80 22.02 -24.79 -19.96
C ARG A 80 22.30 -24.03 -21.25
N LEU A 81 23.00 -22.91 -21.19
CA LEU A 81 23.34 -22.11 -22.36
C LEU A 81 24.27 -22.87 -23.33
N ALA A 82 25.34 -23.49 -22.81
CA ALA A 82 26.25 -24.30 -23.63
C ALA A 82 25.53 -25.48 -24.30
N ARG A 83 24.70 -26.22 -23.55
CA ARG A 83 23.86 -27.28 -24.11
C ARG A 83 22.90 -26.75 -25.18
N PHE A 84 22.32 -25.56 -24.96
CA PHE A 84 21.43 -24.95 -25.94
C PHE A 84 22.15 -24.65 -27.27
N PHE A 85 23.36 -24.10 -27.24
CA PHE A 85 24.14 -23.85 -28.46
C PHE A 85 24.52 -25.14 -29.20
N MET A 86 24.84 -26.21 -28.47
CA MET A 86 25.01 -27.53 -29.07
C MET A 86 23.72 -28.02 -29.74
N LEU A 87 22.58 -27.91 -29.06
CA LEU A 87 21.28 -28.37 -29.56
C LEU A 87 20.87 -27.63 -30.84
N ILE A 88 21.04 -26.30 -30.94
CA ILE A 88 20.60 -25.58 -32.15
C ILE A 88 21.37 -25.96 -33.42
N GLN A 89 22.53 -26.63 -33.28
CA GLN A 89 23.37 -27.08 -34.39
C GLN A 89 23.00 -28.49 -34.88
N MET A 90 22.23 -29.27 -34.11
CA MET A 90 21.99 -30.69 -34.41
C MET A 90 20.95 -30.92 -35.52
N THR A 91 20.02 -29.99 -35.74
CA THR A 91 18.97 -30.10 -36.76
C THR A 91 18.86 -28.81 -37.58
N GLY A 92 18.29 -28.90 -38.79
CA GLY A 92 17.90 -27.72 -39.57
C GLY A 92 16.50 -27.18 -39.22
N ARG A 93 15.67 -28.02 -38.59
CA ARG A 93 14.25 -27.72 -38.30
C ARG A 93 14.06 -26.98 -36.99
N SER A 94 13.19 -25.98 -37.00
CA SER A 94 12.82 -25.18 -35.83
C SER A 94 11.36 -25.45 -35.48
N LEU A 95 11.06 -25.86 -34.24
CA LEU A 95 9.70 -26.11 -33.78
C LEU A 95 9.19 -24.91 -32.96
N LEU A 96 8.31 -24.11 -33.56
CA LEU A 96 7.66 -22.97 -32.93
C LEU A 96 6.38 -23.43 -32.21
N ILE A 97 6.27 -23.10 -30.92
CA ILE A 97 5.11 -23.47 -30.09
C ILE A 97 4.22 -22.26 -29.81
N SER A 98 2.96 -22.50 -29.46
CA SER A 98 2.05 -21.41 -29.07
C SER A 98 2.44 -20.75 -27.74
N ASP A 99 2.14 -19.46 -27.58
CA ASP A 99 2.40 -18.69 -26.36
C ASP A 99 1.35 -19.03 -25.27
N ARG A 100 1.44 -20.26 -24.78
CA ARG A 100 0.62 -20.82 -23.69
C ARG A 100 1.53 -21.36 -22.60
N ILE A 101 1.14 -21.16 -21.35
CA ILE A 101 1.95 -21.56 -20.20
C ILE A 101 2.22 -23.07 -20.18
N GLU A 102 1.22 -23.89 -20.56
CA GLU A 102 1.37 -25.35 -20.63
C GLU A 102 2.40 -25.76 -21.68
N GLU A 103 2.35 -25.17 -22.87
CA GLU A 103 3.25 -25.51 -23.97
C GLU A 103 4.69 -25.07 -23.66
N HIS A 104 4.85 -23.93 -23.01
CA HIS A 104 6.14 -23.49 -22.50
C HIS A 104 6.70 -24.40 -21.40
N ALA A 105 5.85 -24.89 -20.49
CA ALA A 105 6.28 -25.82 -19.45
C ALA A 105 6.75 -27.16 -20.06
N LYS A 106 6.02 -27.66 -21.06
CA LYS A 106 6.42 -28.86 -21.82
C LYS A 106 7.73 -28.63 -22.57
N ARG A 107 7.92 -27.46 -23.21
CA ARG A 107 9.17 -27.08 -23.88
C ARG A 107 10.35 -27.09 -22.89
N GLU A 108 10.18 -26.46 -21.72
CA GLU A 108 11.25 -26.41 -20.71
C GLU A 108 11.67 -27.83 -20.27
N ILE A 109 10.68 -28.70 -20.05
CA ILE A 109 10.93 -30.09 -19.67
C ILE A 109 11.64 -30.84 -20.78
N ALA A 110 11.14 -30.77 -22.01
CA ALA A 110 11.75 -31.45 -23.15
C ALA A 110 13.18 -30.97 -23.40
N MET A 111 13.44 -29.66 -23.32
CA MET A 111 14.77 -29.08 -23.56
C MET A 111 15.79 -29.41 -22.47
N PHE A 112 15.42 -29.27 -21.19
CA PHE A 112 16.40 -29.38 -20.10
C PHE A 112 16.42 -30.73 -19.41
N TYR A 113 15.29 -31.44 -19.36
CA TYR A 113 15.11 -32.66 -18.56
C TYR A 113 14.73 -33.88 -19.41
N GLY A 114 14.35 -33.69 -20.67
CA GLY A 114 13.94 -34.75 -21.58
C GLY A 114 15.09 -35.55 -22.17
N ASN A 115 14.77 -36.76 -22.64
CA ASN A 115 15.73 -37.70 -23.25
C ASN A 115 15.73 -37.66 -24.79
N ASN A 116 14.78 -36.96 -25.42
CA ASN A 116 14.68 -36.87 -26.87
C ASN A 116 15.50 -35.68 -27.39
N GLU A 117 16.76 -35.93 -27.74
CA GLU A 117 17.68 -34.89 -28.23
C GLU A 117 17.20 -34.22 -29.51
N LYS A 118 16.56 -34.97 -30.41
CA LYS A 118 16.02 -34.41 -31.66
C LYS A 118 14.93 -33.39 -31.37
N LEU A 119 13.97 -33.73 -30.51
CA LEU A 119 12.91 -32.79 -30.11
C LEU A 119 13.49 -31.59 -29.36
N ALA A 120 14.44 -31.81 -28.45
CA ALA A 120 15.12 -30.74 -27.73
C ALA A 120 15.85 -29.79 -28.69
N SER A 121 16.49 -30.31 -29.74
CA SER A 121 17.13 -29.55 -30.82
C SER A 121 16.11 -28.69 -31.58
N GLU A 122 15.02 -29.29 -32.06
CA GLU A 122 13.98 -28.60 -32.81
C GLU A 122 13.34 -27.47 -31.98
N LEU A 123 13.04 -27.73 -30.70
CA LEU A 123 12.52 -26.73 -29.77
C LEU A 123 13.52 -25.62 -29.44
N SER A 124 14.81 -25.96 -29.30
CA SER A 124 15.88 -24.99 -29.06
C SER A 124 16.02 -24.03 -30.24
N ARG A 125 15.98 -24.55 -31.47
CA ARG A 125 15.99 -23.73 -32.69
C ARG A 125 14.75 -22.85 -32.80
N GLY A 126 13.57 -23.38 -32.46
CA GLY A 126 12.34 -22.59 -32.40
C GLY A 126 12.42 -21.44 -31.40
N LEU A 127 12.98 -21.68 -30.21
CA LEU A 127 13.23 -20.64 -29.20
C LEU A 127 14.24 -19.60 -29.70
N TYR A 128 15.33 -20.04 -30.34
CA TYR A 128 16.35 -19.15 -30.90
C TYR A 128 15.77 -18.22 -31.98
N LEU A 129 14.99 -18.78 -32.90
CA LEU A 129 14.27 -18.04 -33.94
C LEU A 129 13.28 -17.03 -33.34
N THR A 130 12.63 -17.39 -32.24
CA THR A 130 11.74 -16.51 -31.47
C THR A 130 12.50 -15.30 -30.91
N CYS A 131 13.74 -15.50 -30.41
CA CYS A 131 14.59 -14.43 -29.91
C CYS A 131 15.09 -13.52 -31.04
N ILE A 132 15.56 -14.09 -32.16
CA ILE A 132 15.99 -13.31 -33.34
C ILE A 132 14.85 -12.46 -33.89
N LYS A 133 13.63 -13.02 -33.97
CA LYS A 133 12.42 -12.30 -34.40
C LYS A 133 11.90 -11.30 -33.35
N ASN A 134 12.56 -11.18 -32.20
CA ASN A 134 12.16 -10.33 -31.06
C ASN A 134 10.71 -10.58 -30.59
N ASN A 135 10.27 -11.83 -30.60
CA ASN A 135 8.90 -12.22 -30.23
C ASN A 135 8.89 -12.90 -28.85
N ILE A 136 9.26 -12.15 -27.80
CA ILE A 136 9.42 -12.70 -26.45
C ILE A 136 8.08 -13.28 -25.94
N PRO A 137 8.04 -14.53 -25.45
CA PRO A 137 6.83 -15.15 -24.93
C PRO A 137 6.22 -14.38 -23.76
N ARG A 138 4.89 -14.22 -23.77
CA ARG A 138 4.15 -13.50 -22.72
C ARG A 138 3.55 -14.42 -21.67
N GLN A 139 3.35 -15.71 -21.94
CA GLN A 139 2.83 -16.67 -20.95
C GLN A 139 3.94 -17.51 -20.32
N LEU A 140 5.14 -16.92 -20.19
CA LEU A 140 6.32 -17.55 -19.61
C LEU A 140 6.78 -16.76 -18.36
N PRO A 141 6.87 -17.39 -17.18
CA PRO A 141 7.27 -16.67 -15.98
C PRO A 141 8.69 -16.13 -16.07
N TRP A 142 8.89 -14.93 -15.53
CA TRP A 142 10.18 -14.25 -15.53
C TRP A 142 11.31 -15.08 -14.88
N SER A 143 10.98 -15.85 -13.84
CA SER A 143 11.92 -16.68 -13.08
C SER A 143 12.11 -18.11 -13.64
N SER A 144 11.52 -18.45 -14.78
CA SER A 144 11.69 -19.78 -15.40
C SER A 144 13.10 -19.97 -15.99
N ASP A 145 13.56 -21.22 -16.08
CA ASP A 145 14.86 -21.54 -16.69
C ASP A 145 14.87 -21.13 -18.18
N THR A 146 13.73 -21.23 -18.86
CA THR A 146 13.60 -20.83 -20.26
C THR A 146 13.67 -19.32 -20.43
N MET A 147 13.03 -18.53 -19.56
CA MET A 147 13.14 -17.07 -19.65
C MET A 147 14.55 -16.59 -19.29
N GLU A 148 15.22 -17.29 -18.37
CA GLU A 148 16.65 -17.07 -18.11
C GLU A 148 17.50 -17.32 -19.35
N LEU A 149 17.26 -18.44 -20.05
CA LEU A 149 17.94 -18.72 -21.31
C LEU A 149 17.64 -17.69 -22.42
N ILE A 150 16.41 -17.18 -22.51
CA ILE A 150 16.06 -16.09 -23.44
C ILE A 150 16.90 -14.84 -23.16
N ARG A 151 17.08 -14.46 -21.88
CA ARG A 151 17.92 -13.33 -21.51
C ARG A 151 19.37 -13.55 -21.94
N ASP A 152 19.89 -14.76 -21.73
CA ASP A 152 21.24 -15.15 -22.13
C ASP A 152 21.44 -15.06 -23.65
N ILE A 153 20.50 -15.60 -24.44
CA ILE A 153 20.51 -15.52 -25.91
C ILE A 153 20.50 -14.06 -26.39
N ASN A 154 19.63 -13.23 -25.80
CA ASN A 154 19.52 -11.81 -26.16
C ASN A 154 20.82 -11.06 -25.87
N VAL A 155 21.52 -11.38 -24.78
CA VAL A 155 22.84 -10.82 -24.49
C VAL A 155 23.88 -11.29 -25.51
N CYS A 156 23.92 -12.57 -25.87
CA CYS A 156 24.84 -13.05 -26.91
C CYS A 156 24.61 -12.35 -28.26
N LEU A 157 23.34 -12.19 -28.66
CA LEU A 157 22.97 -11.44 -29.87
C LEU A 157 23.41 -9.98 -29.79
N LEU A 158 23.22 -9.32 -28.64
CA LEU A 158 23.68 -7.96 -28.40
C LEU A 158 25.20 -7.85 -28.54
N LEU A 159 25.96 -8.72 -27.86
CA LEU A 159 27.41 -8.69 -27.86
C LEU A 159 27.98 -8.96 -29.26
N LYS A 160 27.41 -9.93 -29.98
CA LYS A 160 27.76 -10.19 -31.37
C LYS A 160 27.57 -8.94 -32.24
N LYS A 161 26.40 -8.31 -32.14
CA LYS A 161 26.08 -7.09 -32.88
C LYS A 161 27.04 -5.94 -32.55
N THR A 162 27.37 -5.75 -31.26
CA THR A 162 28.34 -4.71 -30.87
C THR A 162 29.74 -4.99 -31.43
N ASN A 163 30.14 -6.26 -31.50
CA ASN A 163 31.40 -6.68 -32.09
C ASN A 163 31.41 -6.45 -33.61
N ASP A 164 30.34 -6.83 -34.31
CA ASP A 164 30.19 -6.63 -35.76
C ASP A 164 30.21 -5.13 -36.12
N MET A 165 29.73 -4.27 -35.22
CA MET A 165 29.77 -2.81 -35.34
C MET A 165 31.12 -2.18 -34.97
N SER A 166 32.12 -2.97 -34.56
CA SER A 166 33.39 -2.47 -34.03
C SER A 166 33.22 -1.49 -32.85
N CYS A 167 32.17 -1.69 -32.04
CA CYS A 167 31.94 -0.90 -30.83
C CYS A 167 32.95 -1.35 -29.76
N ASN A 168 34.02 -0.57 -29.57
CA ASN A 168 35.05 -0.86 -28.57
C ASN A 168 34.55 -0.50 -27.16
N LEU A 169 34.20 -1.52 -26.38
CA LEU A 169 33.94 -1.38 -24.95
C LEU A 169 35.28 -1.39 -24.21
N PHE A 170 35.80 -0.20 -23.87
CA PHE A 170 37.06 -0.06 -23.12
C PHE A 170 36.89 -0.66 -21.71
N TYR A 171 37.69 -1.69 -21.39
CA TYR A 171 37.38 -2.67 -20.35
C TYR A 171 37.61 -2.18 -18.91
N ASN A 172 36.51 -2.02 -18.18
CA ASN A 172 36.41 -2.62 -16.84
C ASN A 172 36.04 -4.11 -17.02
N PRO A 173 36.34 -5.01 -16.07
CA PRO A 173 35.99 -6.42 -16.25
C PRO A 173 34.47 -6.55 -16.44
N MET A 174 34.07 -7.34 -17.44
CA MET A 174 32.68 -7.70 -17.60
C MET A 174 32.33 -8.76 -16.55
N VAL A 175 31.20 -8.57 -15.89
CA VAL A 175 30.71 -9.48 -14.86
C VAL A 175 29.36 -10.02 -15.30
N LEU A 176 29.19 -11.32 -15.14
CA LEU A 176 28.04 -12.08 -15.62
C LEU A 176 27.31 -12.75 -14.47
N PRO A 177 26.03 -13.12 -14.66
CA PRO A 177 25.29 -13.92 -13.69
C PRO A 177 25.94 -15.27 -13.35
N TYR A 178 26.85 -15.77 -14.19
CA TYR A 178 27.57 -17.04 -13.98
C TYR A 178 28.74 -16.91 -13.00
N ASP A 179 29.22 -15.69 -12.74
CA ASP A 179 30.45 -15.47 -12.00
C ASP A 179 30.26 -15.71 -10.50
N ASP A 180 31.36 -16.11 -9.87
CA ASP A 180 31.46 -16.14 -8.41
C ASP A 180 31.72 -14.71 -7.89
N LEU A 181 30.65 -14.07 -7.43
CA LEU A 181 30.70 -12.71 -6.93
C LEU A 181 31.51 -12.57 -5.63
N THR A 182 31.74 -13.66 -4.90
CA THR A 182 32.63 -13.68 -3.72
C THR A 182 34.09 -13.50 -4.15
N ASN A 183 34.49 -14.21 -5.21
CA ASN A 183 35.81 -14.07 -5.81
C ASN A 183 35.98 -12.70 -6.45
N LEU A 184 34.94 -12.19 -7.12
CA LEU A 184 34.94 -10.83 -7.67
C LEU A 184 35.16 -9.79 -6.57
N ARG A 185 34.40 -9.86 -5.47
CA ARG A 185 34.58 -8.98 -4.30
C ARG A 185 36.00 -9.07 -3.76
N SER A 186 36.54 -10.29 -3.63
CA SER A 186 37.91 -10.53 -3.19
C SER A 186 38.94 -9.91 -4.14
N ALA A 187 38.71 -9.98 -5.45
CA ALA A 187 39.57 -9.34 -6.44
C ALA A 187 39.59 -7.81 -6.30
N PHE A 188 38.43 -7.19 -6.00
CA PHE A 188 38.38 -5.76 -5.66
C PHE A 188 39.08 -5.46 -4.33
N LYS A 189 38.90 -6.29 -3.29
CA LYS A 189 39.55 -6.17 -1.98
C LYS A 189 41.08 -6.13 -2.09
N TYR A 190 41.65 -7.03 -2.88
CA TYR A 190 43.10 -7.12 -3.09
C TYR A 190 43.61 -6.26 -4.26
N ASN A 191 42.79 -5.34 -4.76
CA ASN A 191 43.13 -4.43 -5.86
C ASN A 191 43.64 -5.14 -7.14
N LEU A 192 43.17 -6.36 -7.41
CA LEU A 192 43.44 -7.09 -8.66
C LEU A 192 42.68 -6.48 -9.85
N ILE A 193 41.59 -5.76 -9.57
CA ILE A 193 40.81 -4.99 -10.54
C ILE A 193 41.09 -3.51 -10.32
N ILE A 194 41.58 -2.85 -11.37
CA ILE A 194 41.86 -1.41 -11.37
C ILE A 194 40.54 -0.64 -11.46
N GLY A 195 40.41 0.43 -10.68
CA GLY A 195 39.22 1.29 -10.69
C GLY A 195 38.12 0.82 -9.75
N GLU A 196 36.92 1.40 -9.88
CA GLU A 196 35.79 1.20 -8.95
C GLU A 196 34.64 0.39 -9.53
N THR A 197 34.64 0.13 -10.83
CA THR A 197 33.46 -0.34 -11.54
C THR A 197 33.77 -1.59 -12.34
N CYS A 198 32.79 -2.48 -12.41
CA CYS A 198 32.67 -3.46 -13.49
C CYS A 198 31.46 -3.10 -14.35
N TRP A 199 31.19 -3.87 -15.41
CA TRP A 199 29.98 -3.68 -16.20
C TRP A 199 29.34 -5.02 -16.55
N SER A 200 28.04 -4.98 -16.86
CA SER A 200 27.31 -6.16 -17.30
C SER A 200 26.23 -5.80 -18.33
N PRO A 201 26.09 -6.57 -19.41
CA PRO A 201 24.95 -6.44 -20.33
C PRO A 201 23.63 -6.97 -19.72
N TYR A 202 23.71 -7.65 -18.57
CA TYR A 202 22.55 -8.19 -17.87
C TYR A 202 21.98 -7.16 -16.90
N VAL A 203 20.72 -6.76 -17.12
CA VAL A 203 19.91 -5.99 -16.17
C VAL A 203 18.77 -6.90 -15.71
N GLU A 204 18.99 -7.64 -14.62
CA GLU A 204 18.01 -8.58 -14.06
C GLU A 204 18.04 -8.59 -12.53
N ALA A 205 16.86 -8.72 -11.91
CA ALA A 205 16.67 -8.60 -10.47
C ALA A 205 17.52 -9.57 -9.65
N THR A 206 17.62 -10.84 -10.08
CA THR A 206 18.38 -11.88 -9.37
C THR A 206 19.86 -11.54 -9.34
N PHE A 207 20.41 -11.05 -10.44
CA PHE A 207 21.82 -10.67 -10.52
C PHE A 207 22.11 -9.40 -9.73
N MET A 208 21.26 -8.38 -9.86
CA MET A 208 21.35 -7.16 -9.06
C MET A 208 21.29 -7.45 -7.56
N PHE A 209 20.38 -8.33 -7.13
CA PHE A 209 20.26 -8.77 -5.74
C PHE A 209 21.56 -9.42 -5.25
N ARG A 210 22.14 -10.34 -6.02
CA ARG A 210 23.39 -11.01 -5.66
C ARG A 210 24.57 -10.02 -5.59
N LEU A 211 24.64 -9.05 -6.49
CA LEU A 211 25.66 -8.00 -6.45
C LEU A 211 25.55 -7.13 -5.20
N LEU A 212 24.33 -6.68 -4.86
CA LEU A 212 24.07 -5.90 -3.64
C LEU A 212 24.38 -6.70 -2.37
N HIS A 213 24.06 -8.00 -2.37
CA HIS A 213 24.43 -8.93 -1.29
C HIS A 213 25.95 -9.10 -1.10
N GLU A 214 26.75 -8.85 -2.15
CA GLU A 214 28.22 -8.81 -2.07
C GLU A 214 28.79 -7.38 -1.86
N GLY A 215 27.94 -6.38 -1.59
CA GLY A 215 28.36 -5.02 -1.24
C GLY A 215 28.58 -4.08 -2.44
N PHE A 216 28.30 -4.54 -3.66
CA PHE A 216 28.32 -3.68 -4.85
C PHE A 216 27.08 -2.79 -4.88
N ILE A 217 27.26 -1.50 -5.16
CA ILE A 217 26.14 -0.64 -5.54
C ILE A 217 25.90 -0.80 -7.03
N THR A 218 24.69 -1.18 -7.41
CA THR A 218 24.30 -1.37 -8.81
C THR A 218 23.70 -0.08 -9.37
N ILE A 219 24.42 0.55 -10.30
CA ILE A 219 23.88 1.61 -11.16
C ILE A 219 23.81 1.08 -12.60
N ALA A 220 23.27 1.87 -13.52
CA ALA A 220 23.20 1.52 -14.94
C ALA A 220 23.56 2.72 -15.81
N ASN A 221 24.01 2.41 -17.02
CA ASN A 221 24.19 3.36 -18.12
C ASN A 221 23.41 2.87 -19.35
N GLN A 222 23.11 3.77 -20.28
CA GLN A 222 22.57 3.41 -21.59
C GLN A 222 23.67 3.45 -22.66
N ILE A 223 23.80 2.35 -23.39
CA ILE A 223 24.52 2.31 -24.66
C ILE A 223 23.54 2.76 -25.74
N ARG A 224 23.89 3.84 -26.45
CA ARG A 224 23.13 4.33 -27.61
C ARG A 224 24.02 4.30 -28.83
N TYR A 225 23.63 3.51 -29.82
CA TYR A 225 24.35 3.41 -31.09
C TYR A 225 23.34 3.24 -32.24
N GLU A 226 23.33 4.19 -33.17
CA GLU A 226 22.32 4.28 -34.25
C GLU A 226 20.88 4.17 -33.71
N SER A 227 20.18 3.10 -34.07
CA SER A 227 18.81 2.79 -33.63
C SER A 227 18.75 1.90 -32.39
N MET A 228 19.90 1.46 -31.86
CA MET A 228 19.99 0.57 -30.70
C MET A 228 20.16 1.38 -29.41
N THR A 229 19.24 1.17 -28.46
CA THR A 229 19.39 1.63 -27.07
C THR A 229 19.30 0.43 -26.15
N HIS A 230 20.33 0.21 -25.34
CA HIS A 230 20.38 -0.90 -24.38
C HIS A 230 20.90 -0.42 -23.03
N SER A 231 20.29 -0.88 -21.94
CA SER A 231 20.77 -0.56 -20.59
C SER A 231 21.81 -1.59 -20.15
N VAL A 232 22.94 -1.12 -19.62
CA VAL A 232 23.98 -1.97 -19.02
C VAL A 232 24.11 -1.65 -17.54
N LEU A 233 24.27 -2.68 -16.71
CA LEU A 233 24.63 -2.47 -15.31
C LEU A 233 26.09 -2.07 -15.20
N VAL A 234 26.37 -1.23 -14.22
CA VAL A 234 27.71 -0.81 -13.83
C VAL A 234 27.82 -1.02 -12.31
N PRO A 235 28.07 -2.25 -11.85
CA PRO A 235 28.23 -2.51 -10.42
C PRO A 235 29.51 -1.82 -9.90
N LYS A 236 29.39 -1.18 -8.75
CA LYS A 236 30.42 -0.29 -8.21
C LYS A 236 30.89 -0.71 -6.82
N MET A 237 32.20 -0.90 -6.71
CA MET A 237 32.95 -1.07 -5.47
C MET A 237 33.94 0.08 -5.32
N HIS A 238 33.53 1.12 -4.59
CA HIS A 238 34.34 2.33 -4.36
C HIS A 238 35.73 2.02 -3.81
N ILE A 239 36.73 2.85 -4.14
CA ILE A 239 38.05 2.84 -3.49
C ILE A 239 37.91 3.34 -2.05
N GLU A 240 37.13 4.41 -1.87
CA GLU A 240 36.76 4.96 -0.57
C GLU A 240 35.24 4.85 -0.39
N ARG A 241 34.81 4.08 0.60
CA ARG A 241 33.40 3.90 0.91
C ARG A 241 32.97 4.79 2.06
N CYS A 242 31.91 5.56 1.86
CA CYS A 242 31.31 6.37 2.91
C CYS A 242 30.33 5.51 3.72
N CYS A 243 30.57 5.39 5.01
CA CYS A 243 29.78 4.57 5.94
C CYS A 243 29.41 5.38 7.19
N MET A 244 28.48 4.85 7.98
CA MET A 244 28.06 5.43 9.25
C MET A 244 27.68 4.32 10.22
N TYR A 245 28.04 4.48 11.49
CA TYR A 245 27.44 3.72 12.57
C TYR A 245 26.11 4.39 12.97
N PRO A 246 24.96 3.69 12.97
CA PRO A 246 23.67 4.33 13.21
C PRO A 246 23.59 5.16 14.51
N ILE A 247 24.30 4.74 15.56
CA ILE A 247 24.36 5.45 16.86
C ILE A 247 25.14 6.77 16.81
N GLU A 248 26.03 6.94 15.83
CA GLU A 248 26.85 8.14 15.68
C GLU A 248 26.15 9.27 14.90
N MET A 249 24.90 9.05 14.49
CA MET A 249 24.09 10.04 13.78
C MET A 249 23.98 11.36 14.56
N LYS A 250 24.49 12.43 13.96
CA LYS A 250 24.46 13.78 14.53
C LYS A 250 23.15 14.48 14.21
N MET A 251 22.28 14.57 15.21
CA MET A 251 20.95 15.16 15.05
C MET A 251 20.88 16.63 15.47
N LYS A 252 20.32 17.49 14.60
CA LYS A 252 20.07 18.90 14.89
C LYS A 252 18.65 19.09 15.46
N LYS A 253 18.52 19.73 16.64
CA LYS A 253 17.22 19.98 17.31
C LYS A 253 16.17 20.65 16.41
N LYS A 254 16.58 21.55 15.51
CA LYS A 254 15.68 22.24 14.57
C LYS A 254 14.99 21.27 13.60
N VAL A 255 15.69 20.25 13.13
CA VAL A 255 15.14 19.24 12.22
C VAL A 255 14.17 18.34 12.98
N LEU A 256 14.55 17.89 14.19
CA LEU A 256 13.68 17.07 15.04
C LEU A 256 12.35 17.77 15.37
N ARG A 257 12.37 19.06 15.71
CA ARG A 257 11.15 19.85 16.00
C ARG A 257 10.22 19.99 14.79
N ARG A 258 10.76 20.00 13.56
CA ARG A 258 9.93 20.02 12.35
C ARG A 258 9.40 18.62 12.04
N GLY A 259 10.26 17.62 12.18
CA GLY A 259 9.95 16.23 11.89
C GLY A 259 8.98 15.57 12.86
N SER A 260 8.75 16.14 14.05
CA SER A 260 7.73 15.65 14.99
C SER A 260 6.29 15.72 14.46
N LEU A 261 6.07 16.34 13.30
CA LEU A 261 4.78 16.37 12.59
C LEU A 261 4.73 15.37 11.42
N TRP A 262 5.81 14.63 11.17
CA TRP A 262 5.94 13.75 10.03
C TRP A 262 5.96 12.28 10.47
N ARG A 263 5.32 11.45 9.67
CA ARG A 263 5.26 10.00 9.86
C ARG A 263 6.32 9.34 9.00
N LEU A 264 7.04 8.36 9.53
CA LEU A 264 7.92 7.51 8.73
C LEU A 264 7.30 6.12 8.58
N THR A 265 7.39 5.55 7.39
CA THR A 265 7.05 4.16 7.13
C THR A 265 8.13 3.45 6.33
N VAL A 266 8.01 2.13 6.25
CA VAL A 266 8.88 1.25 5.49
C VAL A 266 8.03 0.38 4.60
N ASN A 267 8.37 0.30 3.32
CA ASN A 267 7.71 -0.54 2.32
C ASN A 267 6.21 -0.26 2.12
N GLU A 268 5.71 0.94 2.44
CA GLU A 268 4.31 1.31 2.19
C GLU A 268 4.08 1.85 0.78
N ALA A 269 5.09 2.49 0.16
CA ALA A 269 4.91 3.18 -1.11
C ALA A 269 6.14 3.12 -2.04
N PHE A 270 6.71 1.92 -2.21
CA PHE A 270 7.88 1.69 -3.08
C PHE A 270 7.75 2.32 -4.47
N ASP A 271 6.62 2.12 -5.16
CA ASP A 271 6.39 2.70 -6.50
C ASP A 271 6.49 4.24 -6.47
N LYS A 272 5.89 4.87 -5.44
CA LYS A 272 5.92 6.33 -5.27
C LYS A 272 7.32 6.85 -4.95
N VAL A 273 8.12 6.07 -4.22
CA VAL A 273 9.50 6.43 -3.91
C VAL A 273 10.36 6.40 -5.17
N ILE A 274 10.28 5.34 -5.98
CA ILE A 274 10.97 5.28 -7.27
C ILE A 274 10.56 6.45 -8.16
N ALA A 275 9.26 6.70 -8.29
CA ALA A 275 8.74 7.83 -9.08
C ALA A 275 9.23 9.18 -8.54
N GLY A 276 9.30 9.36 -7.22
CA GLY A 276 9.83 10.57 -6.58
C GLY A 276 11.31 10.80 -6.89
N ILE A 277 12.13 9.74 -6.85
CA ILE A 277 13.56 9.78 -7.21
C ILE A 277 13.72 10.18 -8.67
N VAL A 278 13.01 9.51 -9.59
CA VAL A 278 13.09 9.79 -11.04
C VAL A 278 12.60 11.20 -11.33
N LYS A 279 11.55 11.67 -10.65
CA LYS A 279 11.04 13.05 -10.80
C LYS A 279 12.06 14.09 -10.36
N GLN A 280 12.77 13.86 -9.25
CA GLN A 280 13.72 14.84 -8.70
C GLN A 280 15.04 14.87 -9.47
N HIS A 281 15.55 13.71 -9.88
CA HIS A 281 16.89 13.59 -10.43
C HIS A 281 16.91 13.27 -11.93
N GLY A 282 15.77 12.96 -12.54
CA GLY A 282 15.69 12.32 -13.85
C GLY A 282 15.91 10.80 -13.74
N GLU A 283 15.88 10.10 -14.88
CA GLU A 283 16.17 8.65 -14.89
C GLU A 283 17.60 8.39 -14.38
N ASN A 284 18.59 9.15 -14.86
CA ASN A 284 20.02 8.94 -14.58
C ASN A 284 20.45 7.49 -14.76
N TRP A 285 20.37 6.68 -13.71
CA TRP A 285 20.68 5.26 -13.70
C TRP A 285 19.44 4.36 -13.48
N LEU A 286 18.32 4.93 -13.03
CA LEU A 286 17.00 4.28 -12.86
C LEU A 286 16.21 4.30 -14.17
N TYR A 287 16.79 3.77 -15.24
CA TYR A 287 16.07 3.58 -16.50
C TYR A 287 14.86 2.65 -16.32
N PRO A 288 13.84 2.70 -17.20
CA PRO A 288 12.61 1.91 -17.05
C PRO A 288 12.83 0.41 -16.80
N GLN A 289 13.84 -0.18 -17.44
CA GLN A 289 14.23 -1.58 -17.23
C GLN A 289 14.78 -1.81 -15.81
N VAL A 290 15.65 -0.92 -15.31
CA VAL A 290 16.20 -1.00 -13.95
C VAL A 290 15.10 -0.83 -12.92
N GLN A 291 14.16 0.09 -13.16
CA GLN A 291 12.99 0.26 -12.30
C GLN A 291 12.19 -1.05 -12.22
N LEU A 292 11.85 -1.67 -13.36
CA LEU A 292 11.10 -2.94 -13.38
C LEU A 292 11.81 -4.04 -12.58
N GLU A 293 13.12 -4.22 -12.77
CA GLU A 293 13.89 -5.21 -12.03
C GLU A 293 13.95 -4.90 -10.52
N MET A 294 14.04 -3.63 -10.13
CA MET A 294 13.95 -3.23 -8.72
C MET A 294 12.57 -3.52 -8.11
N HIS A 295 11.49 -3.31 -8.86
CA HIS A 295 10.14 -3.68 -8.40
C HIS A 295 10.01 -5.20 -8.24
N ARG A 296 10.63 -6.01 -9.12
CA ARG A 296 10.74 -7.47 -8.93
C ARG A 296 11.53 -7.83 -7.67
N MET A 297 12.66 -7.17 -7.41
CA MET A 297 13.43 -7.35 -6.18
C MET A 297 12.59 -7.08 -4.92
N HIS A 298 11.74 -6.06 -4.96
CA HIS A 298 10.89 -5.65 -3.84
C HIS A 298 9.64 -6.54 -3.67
N TYR A 299 8.80 -6.63 -4.70
CA TYR A 299 7.51 -7.32 -4.63
C TYR A 299 7.62 -8.84 -4.73
N ASN A 300 8.64 -9.36 -5.42
CA ASN A 300 8.83 -10.80 -5.62
C ASN A 300 10.03 -11.35 -4.82
N ARG A 301 10.36 -10.71 -3.69
CA ARG A 301 11.50 -11.05 -2.82
C ARG A 301 11.61 -12.53 -2.41
N ASN A 302 10.48 -13.21 -2.24
CA ASN A 302 10.45 -14.63 -1.87
C ASN A 302 11.08 -15.56 -2.93
N THR A 303 11.20 -15.08 -4.18
CA THR A 303 11.81 -15.85 -5.27
C THR A 303 13.33 -15.99 -5.15
N PHE A 304 13.99 -15.11 -4.40
CA PHE A 304 15.46 -15.11 -4.25
C PHE A 304 15.99 -16.07 -3.19
N LYS A 305 15.10 -16.79 -2.46
CA LYS A 305 15.43 -17.81 -1.45
C LYS A 305 16.33 -17.34 -0.29
N ILE A 306 16.45 -16.04 -0.08
CA ILE A 306 17.25 -15.45 0.99
C ILE A 306 16.31 -14.63 1.89
N HIS A 307 16.03 -15.15 3.08
CA HIS A 307 15.09 -14.53 4.03
C HIS A 307 15.75 -13.36 4.75
N GLY A 308 14.96 -12.33 5.08
CA GLY A 308 15.43 -11.18 5.85
C GLY A 308 16.30 -10.19 5.10
N ILE A 309 16.53 -10.37 3.79
CA ILE A 309 17.32 -9.51 2.91
C ILE A 309 16.42 -8.99 1.80
N GLY A 310 16.58 -7.73 1.40
CA GLY A 310 15.76 -7.20 0.32
C GLY A 310 16.00 -5.75 -0.03
N LEU A 311 15.42 -5.36 -1.15
CA LEU A 311 15.29 -3.96 -1.55
C LEU A 311 14.04 -3.36 -0.89
N ASN A 312 14.25 -2.31 -0.11
CA ASN A 312 13.23 -1.67 0.69
C ASN A 312 13.08 -0.20 0.31
N SER A 313 11.89 0.33 0.57
CA SER A 313 11.63 1.77 0.57
C SER A 313 11.45 2.28 1.99
N VAL A 314 11.89 3.52 2.21
CA VAL A 314 11.64 4.30 3.43
C VAL A 314 10.89 5.54 3.01
N GLU A 315 9.78 5.84 3.67
CA GLU A 315 8.89 6.92 3.29
C GLU A 315 8.70 7.90 4.45
N VAL A 316 8.70 9.21 4.17
CA VAL A 316 8.33 10.25 5.12
C VAL A 316 7.10 10.99 4.61
N TRP A 317 6.09 11.08 5.47
CA TRP A 317 4.78 11.62 5.16
C TRP A 317 4.46 12.85 5.99
N GLN A 318 3.82 13.84 5.35
CA GLN A 318 3.11 14.92 6.02
C GLN A 318 1.62 14.76 5.74
N GLY A 319 0.87 14.28 6.74
CA GLY A 319 -0.48 13.78 6.50
C GLY A 319 -0.44 12.61 5.51
N ASP A 320 -1.12 12.79 4.37
CA ASP A 320 -1.20 11.81 3.27
C ASP A 320 -0.18 12.07 2.14
N GLU A 321 0.59 13.17 2.23
CA GLU A 321 1.57 13.56 1.21
C GLU A 321 2.94 12.94 1.49
N LEU A 322 3.53 12.27 0.48
CA LEU A 322 4.89 11.74 0.53
C LEU A 322 5.90 12.86 0.28
N ILE A 323 6.64 13.26 1.30
CA ILE A 323 7.52 14.44 1.30
C ILE A 323 9.02 14.12 1.25
N ALA A 324 9.40 12.88 1.51
CA ALA A 324 10.72 12.33 1.24
C ALA A 324 10.65 10.81 1.19
N GLY A 325 11.66 10.20 0.57
CA GLY A 325 11.85 8.77 0.68
C GLY A 325 13.11 8.31 -0.01
N GLU A 326 13.55 7.11 0.33
CA GLU A 326 14.70 6.47 -0.30
C GLU A 326 14.46 4.99 -0.53
N ILE A 327 15.20 4.45 -1.50
CA ILE A 327 15.39 3.02 -1.66
C ILE A 327 16.74 2.60 -1.09
N GLY A 328 16.76 1.45 -0.42
CA GLY A 328 17.97 0.87 0.14
C GLY A 328 17.88 -0.64 0.26
N PHE A 329 19.03 -1.30 0.28
CA PHE A 329 19.13 -2.75 0.35
C PHE A 329 19.66 -3.18 1.71
N ASN A 330 18.99 -4.13 2.36
CA ASN A 330 19.45 -4.66 3.64
C ASN A 330 20.02 -6.08 3.46
N THR A 331 21.17 -6.35 4.07
CA THR A 331 21.84 -7.68 4.04
C THR A 331 22.52 -7.93 5.38
N GLY A 332 22.04 -8.91 6.14
CA GLY A 332 22.39 -9.05 7.55
C GLY A 332 22.16 -7.74 8.30
N SER A 333 23.16 -7.32 9.09
CA SER A 333 23.15 -6.07 9.86
C SER A 333 23.71 -4.86 9.08
N VAL A 334 23.74 -4.95 7.75
CA VAL A 334 24.12 -3.84 6.85
C VAL A 334 22.88 -3.29 6.13
N TYR A 335 22.76 -1.97 6.11
CA TYR A 335 21.82 -1.26 5.25
C TYR A 335 22.58 -0.37 4.26
N THR A 336 22.40 -0.60 2.97
CA THR A 336 22.99 0.20 1.88
C THR A 336 21.95 1.15 1.31
N SER A 337 22.08 2.45 1.56
CA SER A 337 21.25 3.46 0.90
C SER A 337 21.69 3.62 -0.56
N LEU A 338 20.72 3.63 -1.48
CA LEU A 338 20.99 3.76 -2.92
C LEU A 338 20.67 5.17 -3.41
N SER A 339 19.40 5.55 -3.38
CA SER A 339 18.95 6.87 -3.85
C SER A 339 17.67 7.28 -3.15
N GLY A 340 17.48 8.59 -3.00
CA GLY A 340 16.32 9.16 -2.34
C GLY A 340 15.96 10.53 -2.90
N PHE A 341 14.81 11.03 -2.45
CA PHE A 341 14.23 12.29 -2.87
C PHE A 341 13.61 13.01 -1.66
N HIS A 342 13.41 14.31 -1.79
CA HIS A 342 12.72 15.13 -0.79
C HIS A 342 12.10 16.35 -1.46
N THR A 343 10.89 16.71 -1.04
CA THR A 343 10.11 17.80 -1.65
C THR A 343 10.08 19.08 -0.80
N ILE A 344 10.37 18.98 0.50
CA ILE A 344 10.34 20.11 1.42
C ILE A 344 11.63 20.23 2.25
N PRO A 345 11.99 21.43 2.74
CA PRO A 345 13.21 21.62 3.52
C PRO A 345 13.26 20.74 4.77
N ASN A 346 14.41 20.11 5.00
CA ASN A 346 14.72 19.19 6.09
C ASN A 346 14.01 17.81 6.07
N SER A 347 13.11 17.51 5.12
CA SER A 347 12.46 16.18 5.11
C SER A 347 13.45 15.06 4.81
N GLY A 348 14.39 15.26 3.87
CA GLY A 348 15.47 14.30 3.60
C GLY A 348 16.40 14.09 4.80
N THR A 349 16.79 15.17 5.50
CA THR A 349 17.60 15.04 6.72
C THR A 349 16.85 14.32 7.85
N TYR A 350 15.55 14.59 8.00
CA TYR A 350 14.72 13.88 8.98
C TYR A 350 14.56 12.40 8.62
N GLN A 351 14.34 12.08 7.35
CA GLN A 351 14.32 10.70 6.85
C GLN A 351 15.59 9.96 7.28
N MET A 352 16.77 10.60 7.13
CA MET A 352 18.02 10.00 7.59
C MET A 352 18.07 9.81 9.11
N TYR A 353 17.57 10.75 9.91
CA TYR A 353 17.53 10.62 11.38
C TYR A 353 16.66 9.46 11.83
N ALA A 354 15.46 9.37 11.26
CA ALA A 354 14.51 8.35 11.63
C ALA A 354 14.96 6.97 11.12
N LEU A 355 15.60 6.90 9.95
CA LEU A 355 16.24 5.67 9.47
C LEU A 355 17.42 5.25 10.37
N ALA A 356 18.31 6.15 10.78
CA ALA A 356 19.36 5.83 11.77
C ALA A 356 18.78 5.23 13.05
N ALA A 357 17.65 5.76 13.53
CA ALA A 357 16.98 5.20 14.70
C ALA A 357 16.46 3.78 14.43
N ILE A 358 15.80 3.53 13.29
CA ILE A 358 15.36 2.18 12.90
C ILE A 358 16.55 1.21 12.87
N LEU A 359 17.63 1.58 12.18
CA LEU A 359 18.83 0.77 12.04
C LEU A 359 19.44 0.46 13.42
N TYR A 360 19.62 1.47 14.26
CA TYR A 360 20.18 1.30 15.60
C TYR A 360 19.34 0.35 16.46
N PHE A 361 18.02 0.55 16.53
CA PHE A 361 17.16 -0.25 17.40
C PHE A 361 16.92 -1.67 16.91
N ASN A 362 17.16 -1.95 15.63
CA ASN A 362 17.13 -3.30 15.07
C ASN A 362 18.52 -3.97 15.02
N GLY A 363 19.54 -3.36 15.62
CA GLY A 363 20.87 -3.96 15.73
C GLY A 363 21.70 -3.91 14.45
N PHE A 364 21.39 -3.02 13.50
CA PHE A 364 22.25 -2.80 12.34
C PHE A 364 23.60 -2.24 12.78
N LYS A 365 24.67 -2.88 12.32
CA LYS A 365 26.05 -2.52 12.64
C LYS A 365 26.62 -1.52 11.66
N MET A 366 26.13 -1.48 10.43
CA MET A 366 26.68 -0.60 9.40
C MET A 366 25.60 -0.02 8.50
N TRP A 367 25.68 1.30 8.32
CA TRP A 367 24.95 2.01 7.27
C TRP A 367 25.92 2.40 6.16
N ASP A 368 25.84 1.71 5.03
CA ASP A 368 26.59 2.01 3.81
C ASP A 368 25.89 3.12 3.01
N LEU A 369 26.59 4.24 2.85
CA LEU A 369 26.08 5.43 2.17
C LEU A 369 26.68 5.58 0.76
N GLY A 370 27.48 4.61 0.27
CA GLY A 370 28.13 4.69 -1.04
C GLY A 370 29.26 5.72 -1.09
N MET A 371 29.10 6.77 -1.90
CA MET A 371 30.15 7.77 -2.10
C MET A 371 30.18 8.87 -1.01
N TYR A 372 31.36 9.44 -0.79
CA TYR A 372 31.57 10.62 0.04
C TYR A 372 30.73 11.80 -0.44
N LEU A 373 30.05 12.47 0.49
CA LEU A 373 29.41 13.78 0.29
C LEU A 373 29.54 14.57 1.60
N ALA A 374 29.88 15.86 1.52
CA ALA A 374 30.19 16.68 2.70
C ALA A 374 29.06 16.66 3.76
N TYR A 375 27.80 16.72 3.33
CA TYR A 375 26.67 16.67 4.26
C TYR A 375 26.56 15.34 5.03
N LYS A 376 27.06 14.21 4.49
CA LYS A 376 27.05 12.92 5.19
C LYS A 376 28.01 12.95 6.37
N ILE A 377 29.17 13.59 6.19
CA ILE A 377 30.16 13.76 7.26
C ILE A 377 29.61 14.66 8.38
N ASP A 378 28.91 15.74 8.01
CA ASP A 378 28.21 16.59 8.97
C ASP A 378 27.18 15.82 9.81
N LEU A 379 26.62 14.74 9.25
CA LEU A 379 25.68 13.84 9.90
C LEU A 379 26.35 12.74 10.73
N GLY A 380 27.68 12.63 10.74
CA GLY A 380 28.41 11.61 11.48
C GLY A 380 28.90 10.43 10.63
N ALA A 381 28.83 10.52 9.30
CA ALA A 381 29.46 9.54 8.43
C ALA A 381 30.99 9.71 8.44
N PHE A 382 31.68 8.68 8.00
CA PHE A 382 33.12 8.64 7.79
C PHE A 382 33.43 7.88 6.48
N THR A 383 34.68 7.97 6.01
CA THR A 383 35.15 7.20 4.85
C THR A 383 36.07 6.07 5.30
N MET A 384 35.99 4.96 4.59
CA MET A 384 36.78 3.76 4.85
C MET A 384 37.40 3.28 3.53
N PRO A 385 38.70 2.91 3.53
CA PRO A 385 39.32 2.25 2.39
C PRO A 385 38.57 0.97 2.01
N ARG A 386 38.58 0.62 0.73
CA ARG A 386 37.81 -0.50 0.16
C ARG A 386 38.02 -1.82 0.90
N ASP A 387 39.26 -2.17 1.22
CA ASP A 387 39.62 -3.43 1.87
C ASP A 387 39.09 -3.49 3.30
N GLU A 388 39.21 -2.39 4.05
CA GLU A 388 38.58 -2.22 5.35
C GLU A 388 37.04 -2.32 5.25
N PHE A 389 36.44 -1.66 4.24
CA PHE A 389 34.98 -1.70 4.02
C PHE A 389 34.51 -3.13 3.77
N ILE A 390 35.20 -3.87 2.90
CA ILE A 390 34.83 -5.25 2.58
C ILE A 390 34.94 -6.13 3.82
N ASN A 391 35.99 -5.97 4.65
CA ASN A 391 36.12 -6.69 5.92
C ASN A 391 34.95 -6.39 6.88
N ALA A 392 34.63 -5.11 7.06
CA ALA A 392 33.53 -4.68 7.93
C ALA A 392 32.17 -5.15 7.40
N PHE A 393 31.95 -5.07 6.07
CA PHE A 393 30.76 -5.54 5.38
C PHE A 393 30.57 -7.05 5.55
N GLU A 394 31.60 -7.86 5.32
CA GLU A 394 31.57 -9.32 5.52
C GLU A 394 31.18 -9.66 6.96
N SER A 395 31.80 -9.02 7.95
CA SER A 395 31.49 -9.27 9.36
C SER A 395 30.05 -8.88 9.74
N ALA A 396 29.57 -7.74 9.23
CA ALA A 396 28.22 -7.26 9.53
C ALA A 396 27.12 -8.06 8.78
N LYS A 397 27.42 -8.55 7.58
CA LYS A 397 26.54 -9.39 6.76
C LYS A 397 26.21 -10.73 7.45
N GLU A 398 27.15 -11.31 8.20
CA GLU A 398 26.95 -12.55 8.98
C GLU A 398 26.12 -12.35 10.26
N THR A 399 25.81 -11.11 10.63
CA THR A 399 24.95 -10.83 11.78
C THR A 399 23.52 -10.62 11.31
N ASP A 400 22.57 -11.43 11.79
CA ASP A 400 21.17 -11.27 11.46
C ASP A 400 20.60 -9.96 12.03
N ALA A 401 19.84 -9.23 11.20
CA ALA A 401 19.05 -8.09 11.60
C ALA A 401 17.77 -8.03 10.75
N VAL A 402 16.67 -7.55 11.35
CA VAL A 402 15.39 -7.40 10.66
C VAL A 402 15.16 -5.94 10.34
N PHE A 403 14.93 -5.63 9.06
CA PHE A 403 14.61 -4.27 8.63
C PHE A 403 13.10 -4.00 8.72
N GLU A 404 12.65 -3.49 9.87
CA GLU A 404 11.27 -3.10 10.10
C GLU A 404 11.18 -1.90 11.05
N VAL A 405 10.02 -1.22 11.13
CA VAL A 405 9.84 -0.19 12.15
C VAL A 405 9.81 -0.87 13.53
N PRO A 406 10.70 -0.52 14.48
CA PRO A 406 10.72 -1.12 15.81
C PRO A 406 9.35 -0.98 16.49
N GLU A 407 8.90 -2.01 17.22
CA GLU A 407 7.55 -2.06 17.80
C GLU A 407 7.20 -0.83 18.64
N LYS A 408 8.15 -0.36 19.46
CA LYS A 408 8.02 0.86 20.27
C LYS A 408 7.77 2.16 19.47
N PHE A 409 8.00 2.14 18.16
CA PHE A 409 7.74 3.25 17.25
C PHE A 409 6.63 2.94 16.24
N ARG A 410 6.10 1.71 16.23
CA ARG A 410 4.88 1.41 15.47
C ARG A 410 3.74 2.18 16.12
N HIS A 411 2.98 2.89 15.31
CA HIS A 411 1.93 3.79 15.78
C HIS A 411 0.90 3.04 16.65
N GLU A 412 0.67 3.52 17.87
CA GLU A 412 -0.56 3.17 18.58
C GLU A 412 -1.78 3.72 17.81
N PRO A 413 -2.93 3.01 17.79
CA PRO A 413 -4.10 3.37 16.98
C PRO A 413 -4.69 4.77 17.24
N ASN A 414 -4.25 5.49 18.27
CA ASN A 414 -4.80 6.79 18.66
C ASN A 414 -3.99 8.00 18.13
N TYR A 415 -2.80 7.79 17.55
CA TYR A 415 -1.94 8.89 17.10
C TYR A 415 -2.27 9.43 15.72
N TRP A 416 -3.06 8.71 14.90
CA TRP A 416 -3.43 9.16 13.55
C TRP A 416 -4.08 10.55 13.58
N TYR A 417 -4.85 10.87 14.64
CA TYR A 417 -5.53 12.15 14.77
C TYR A 417 -4.54 13.32 14.88
N GLN A 418 -3.37 13.13 15.50
CA GLN A 418 -2.34 14.18 15.63
C GLN A 418 -1.69 14.53 14.29
N TYR A 419 -1.60 13.54 13.38
CA TYR A 419 -1.00 13.70 12.06
C TYR A 419 -2.03 13.84 10.92
N ALA A 420 -3.32 13.74 11.25
CA ALA A 420 -4.41 13.89 10.32
C ALA A 420 -4.48 15.34 9.79
N THR A 421 -4.91 15.48 8.54
CA THR A 421 -5.18 16.79 7.95
C THR A 421 -6.25 17.54 8.76
N LEU A 422 -6.23 18.88 8.73
CA LEU A 422 -7.27 19.73 9.34
C LEU A 422 -8.68 19.30 8.91
N LYS A 423 -8.85 18.89 7.65
CA LYS A 423 -10.12 18.39 7.12
C LYS A 423 -10.56 17.10 7.82
N GLN A 424 -9.66 16.12 7.97
CA GLN A 424 -9.95 14.87 8.67
C GLN A 424 -10.25 15.13 10.16
N GLN A 425 -9.46 15.99 10.82
CA GLN A 425 -9.69 16.37 12.21
C GLN A 425 -11.05 17.02 12.44
N HIS A 426 -11.43 17.98 11.59
CA HIS A 426 -12.74 18.63 11.63
C HIS A 426 -13.87 17.65 11.33
N THR A 427 -13.68 16.73 10.38
CA THR A 427 -14.68 15.70 10.05
C THR A 427 -15.00 14.85 11.27
N VAL A 428 -13.98 14.39 11.99
CA VAL A 428 -14.18 13.65 13.25
C VAL A 428 -14.93 14.50 14.26
N MET A 429 -14.51 15.76 14.50
CA MET A 429 -15.20 16.63 15.47
C MET A 429 -16.68 16.80 15.13
N VAL A 430 -17.01 17.02 13.85
CA VAL A 430 -18.40 17.18 13.38
C VAL A 430 -19.19 15.89 13.58
N VAL A 431 -18.64 14.74 13.20
CA VAL A 431 -19.32 13.43 13.35
C VAL A 431 -19.53 13.11 14.83
N SER A 432 -18.50 13.25 15.66
CA SER A 432 -18.59 13.04 17.11
C SER A 432 -19.60 13.99 17.75
N GLY A 433 -19.58 15.27 17.36
CA GLY A 433 -20.54 16.28 17.81
C GLY A 433 -21.98 15.95 17.41
N ALA A 434 -22.21 15.47 16.18
CA ALA A 434 -23.52 15.06 15.70
C ALA A 434 -24.06 13.84 16.47
N ILE A 435 -23.22 12.85 16.75
CA ILE A 435 -23.58 11.66 17.54
C ILE A 435 -23.94 12.06 18.98
N LEU A 436 -23.08 12.85 19.64
CA LEU A 436 -23.34 13.39 20.98
C LEU A 436 -24.62 14.21 21.02
N GLY A 437 -24.81 15.10 20.04
CA GLY A 437 -26.02 15.91 19.88
C GLY A 437 -27.27 15.05 19.72
N ALA A 438 -27.22 13.98 18.92
CA ALA A 438 -28.33 13.05 18.77
C ALA A 438 -28.66 12.30 20.07
N ILE A 439 -27.64 11.85 20.82
CA ILE A 439 -27.82 11.17 22.11
C ILE A 439 -28.45 12.11 23.15
N ILE A 440 -27.89 13.32 23.29
CA ILE A 440 -28.40 14.34 24.21
C ILE A 440 -29.81 14.75 23.79
N GLY A 441 -30.03 15.04 22.51
CA GLY A 441 -31.34 15.39 21.96
C GLY A 441 -32.40 14.31 22.22
N LYS A 442 -32.06 13.03 22.04
CA LYS A 442 -32.96 11.91 22.34
C LYS A 442 -33.29 11.81 23.83
N ARG A 443 -32.30 12.02 24.72
CA ARG A 443 -32.51 12.03 26.18
C ARG A 443 -33.39 13.21 26.60
N VAL A 444 -33.12 14.42 26.10
CA VAL A 444 -33.90 15.62 26.37
C VAL A 444 -35.33 15.44 25.87
N ARG A 445 -35.52 14.97 24.63
CA ARG A 445 -36.85 14.70 24.06
C ARG A 445 -37.63 13.69 24.91
N LYS A 446 -37.01 12.58 25.34
CA LYS A 446 -37.66 11.62 26.25
C LYS A 446 -38.08 12.27 27.58
N ARG A 447 -37.23 13.11 28.18
CA ARG A 447 -37.57 13.84 29.40
C ARG A 447 -38.75 14.80 29.20
N ARG A 448 -38.77 15.55 28.10
CA ARG A 448 -39.86 16.47 27.75
C ARG A 448 -41.20 15.77 27.52
N ILE A 449 -41.18 14.63 26.81
CA ILE A 449 -42.35 13.75 26.66
C ILE A 449 -42.82 13.22 28.02
N ALA A 450 -41.90 12.70 28.84
CA ALA A 450 -42.24 12.21 30.18
C ALA A 450 -42.76 13.31 31.11
N ALA A 451 -42.32 14.56 30.92
CA ALA A 451 -42.85 15.71 31.64
C ALA A 451 -44.23 16.16 31.14
N GLY A 452 -44.74 15.62 30.03
CA GLY A 452 -46.04 15.99 29.43
C GLY A 452 -46.02 17.32 28.70
N GLU A 453 -44.87 17.77 28.20
CA GLU A 453 -44.76 19.00 27.39
C GLU A 453 -45.58 18.91 26.09
N PHE A 454 -45.76 17.69 25.57
CA PHE A 454 -46.53 17.40 24.37
C PHE A 454 -47.83 16.65 24.67
N SER A 455 -48.37 16.78 25.88
CA SER A 455 -49.59 16.07 26.25
C SER A 455 -50.79 16.61 25.47
N THR A 456 -51.64 15.70 25.00
CA THR A 456 -52.94 15.98 24.36
C THR A 456 -54.12 15.56 25.24
N ASP A 457 -53.85 15.14 26.48
CA ASP A 457 -54.85 14.52 27.34
C ASP A 457 -55.68 15.57 28.08
N PHE A 458 -56.67 16.10 27.37
CA PHE A 458 -57.65 17.04 27.91
C PHE A 458 -58.83 16.34 28.58
N GLU A 459 -59.21 16.86 29.74
CA GLU A 459 -60.49 16.64 30.39
C GLU A 459 -61.42 17.79 29.99
N LEU A 460 -62.49 17.43 29.27
CA LEU A 460 -63.58 18.32 28.91
C LEU A 460 -64.80 17.99 29.77
N VAL A 461 -65.33 19.00 30.44
CA VAL A 461 -66.55 18.86 31.22
C VAL A 461 -67.47 20.04 30.99
N SER A 462 -68.70 19.78 30.56
CA SER A 462 -69.77 20.78 30.55
C SER A 462 -70.71 20.59 31.74
N TYR A 463 -71.16 21.71 32.31
CA TYR A 463 -72.08 21.75 33.44
C TYR A 463 -73.24 22.68 33.12
N ASN A 464 -74.47 22.19 33.31
CA ASN A 464 -75.66 23.04 33.45
C ASN A 464 -75.94 23.19 34.94
N VAL A 465 -76.05 24.43 35.43
CA VAL A 465 -76.00 24.72 36.86
C VAL A 465 -77.29 25.40 37.33
N ASN A 466 -77.84 24.95 38.47
CA ASN A 466 -79.03 25.55 39.09
C ASN A 466 -78.67 26.65 40.10
N ASP A 467 -77.65 26.42 40.95
CA ASP A 467 -77.13 27.41 41.91
C ASP A 467 -75.68 27.78 41.54
N GLU A 468 -75.55 28.98 40.98
CA GLU A 468 -74.27 29.48 40.48
C GLU A 468 -73.24 29.70 41.60
N ALA A 469 -73.67 30.30 42.72
CA ALA A 469 -72.76 30.68 43.80
C ALA A 469 -72.20 29.45 44.52
N GLU A 470 -73.03 28.44 44.74
CA GLU A 470 -72.59 27.19 45.35
C GLU A 470 -71.70 26.36 44.40
N PHE A 471 -72.02 26.34 43.10
CA PHE A 471 -71.18 25.69 42.09
C PHE A 471 -69.79 26.32 42.02
N GLU A 472 -69.68 27.63 41.84
CA GLU A 472 -68.38 28.31 41.71
C GLU A 472 -67.51 28.12 42.96
N LYS A 473 -68.11 28.16 44.15
CA LYS A 473 -67.40 27.93 45.42
C LYS A 473 -66.79 26.53 45.49
N ASN A 474 -67.55 25.49 45.15
CA ASN A 474 -67.09 24.11 45.22
C ASN A 474 -66.15 23.77 44.06
N TRP A 475 -66.41 24.30 42.86
CA TRP A 475 -65.53 24.16 41.70
C TRP A 475 -64.18 24.81 41.92
N ASN A 476 -64.12 26.04 42.47
CA ASN A 476 -62.86 26.72 42.78
C ASN A 476 -62.01 25.92 43.78
N LYS A 477 -62.65 25.25 44.75
CA LYS A 477 -61.94 24.32 45.66
C LYS A 477 -61.38 23.12 44.93
N LEU A 478 -62.17 22.49 44.06
CA LEU A 478 -61.72 21.35 43.25
C LEU A 478 -60.58 21.75 42.30
N ALA A 479 -60.66 22.92 41.68
CA ALA A 479 -59.62 23.45 40.80
C ALA A 479 -58.30 23.72 41.55
N ARG A 480 -58.35 24.22 42.79
CA ARG A 480 -57.16 24.37 43.64
C ARG A 480 -56.50 23.04 43.97
N ILE A 481 -57.30 22.01 44.26
CA ILE A 481 -56.77 20.65 44.50
C ILE A 481 -56.14 20.09 43.21
N ALA A 482 -56.78 20.31 42.06
CA ALA A 482 -56.23 19.91 40.77
C ALA A 482 -54.89 20.57 40.49
N GLN A 483 -54.75 21.89 40.72
CA GLN A 483 -53.52 22.64 40.52
C GLN A 483 -52.33 22.10 41.33
N GLN A 484 -52.59 21.49 42.47
CA GLN A 484 -51.56 20.92 43.35
C GLN A 484 -51.28 19.43 43.05
N TYR A 485 -52.06 18.80 42.16
CA TYR A 485 -51.95 17.37 41.90
C TYR A 485 -50.83 17.04 40.88
N PRO A 486 -50.02 15.99 41.11
CA PRO A 486 -48.98 15.58 40.17
C PRO A 486 -49.53 15.31 38.77
N GLY A 487 -48.95 15.95 37.76
CA GLY A 487 -49.39 15.81 36.37
C GLY A 487 -50.38 16.88 35.91
N TYR A 488 -50.83 17.79 36.77
CA TYR A 488 -51.59 18.96 36.34
C TYR A 488 -50.76 19.86 35.42
N LYS A 489 -51.37 20.37 34.34
CA LYS A 489 -50.73 21.36 33.44
C LYS A 489 -51.48 22.68 33.41
N PHE A 490 -52.79 22.62 33.18
CA PHE A 490 -53.58 23.82 32.89
C PHE A 490 -55.07 23.55 33.14
N THR A 491 -55.82 24.57 33.54
CA THR A 491 -57.29 24.56 33.57
C THR A 491 -57.80 25.92 33.15
N LYS A 492 -58.83 25.92 32.30
CA LYS A 492 -59.61 27.10 31.97
C LYS A 492 -61.09 26.75 32.06
N MET A 493 -61.84 27.66 32.67
CA MET A 493 -63.29 27.59 32.77
C MET A 493 -63.88 28.69 31.89
N TYR A 494 -64.87 28.33 31.10
CA TYR A 494 -65.65 29.24 30.29
C TYR A 494 -67.09 29.24 30.78
N LYS A 495 -67.68 30.42 30.90
CA LYS A 495 -69.10 30.61 31.23
C LYS A 495 -69.81 31.14 30.00
N ALA A 496 -70.93 30.55 29.61
CA ALA A 496 -71.71 31.01 28.48
C ALA A 496 -72.41 32.36 28.80
N SER A 497 -72.35 33.30 27.87
CA SER A 497 -72.87 34.67 28.04
C SER A 497 -74.30 34.80 27.52
N TYR A 498 -75.27 34.09 28.10
CA TYR A 498 -76.69 34.27 27.78
C TYR A 498 -77.47 34.52 29.07
N TRP A 499 -78.02 35.72 29.23
CA TRP A 499 -78.45 36.22 30.53
C TRP A 499 -79.95 36.03 30.83
N ASN A 500 -80.80 35.78 29.82
CA ASN A 500 -82.25 35.91 30.02
C ASN A 500 -83.12 34.69 29.68
N GLU A 501 -82.59 33.57 29.15
CA GLU A 501 -83.47 32.45 28.72
C GLU A 501 -82.94 31.02 28.99
N THR A 502 -81.77 30.85 29.63
CA THR A 502 -81.21 29.53 29.91
C THR A 502 -80.50 29.45 31.26
N LEU A 503 -80.46 28.25 31.85
CA LEU A 503 -79.66 27.96 33.04
C LEU A 503 -78.16 28.25 32.76
N PRO A 504 -77.38 28.76 33.75
CA PRO A 504 -75.95 28.98 33.59
C PRO A 504 -75.20 27.73 33.08
N HIS A 505 -74.52 27.88 31.94
CA HIS A 505 -73.73 26.82 31.32
C HIS A 505 -72.22 27.09 31.45
N TYR A 506 -71.50 26.13 32.00
CA TYR A 506 -70.05 26.16 32.19
C TYR A 506 -69.36 25.11 31.33
N PHE A 507 -68.18 25.44 30.82
CA PHE A 507 -67.33 24.54 30.04
C PHE A 507 -65.90 24.57 30.58
N GLN A 508 -65.47 23.46 31.15
CA GLN A 508 -64.13 23.26 31.67
C GLN A 508 -63.24 22.57 30.63
N LEU A 509 -62.07 23.16 30.41
CA LEU A 509 -60.95 22.56 29.70
C LEU A 509 -59.78 22.38 30.68
N ARG A 510 -59.37 21.15 30.97
CA ARG A 510 -58.23 20.86 31.85
C ARG A 510 -57.23 19.94 31.16
N LEU A 511 -55.95 20.33 31.14
CA LEU A 511 -54.86 19.54 30.56
C LEU A 511 -54.08 18.81 31.65
N TRP A 512 -53.83 17.52 31.40
CA TRP A 512 -53.00 16.67 32.24
C TRP A 512 -51.76 16.21 31.50
N ARG A 513 -50.73 15.77 32.22
CA ARG A 513 -49.48 15.23 31.68
C ARG A 513 -49.70 13.93 30.90
N ASN A 514 -50.64 13.10 31.35
CA ASN A 514 -51.12 11.91 30.64
C ASN A 514 -52.51 11.49 31.19
N VAL A 515 -53.21 10.60 30.46
CA VAL A 515 -54.52 10.04 30.89
C VAL A 515 -54.47 9.38 32.27
N LYS A 516 -53.35 8.73 32.63
CA LYS A 516 -53.21 8.03 33.91
C LYS A 516 -53.24 9.01 35.10
N ASP A 517 -52.59 10.17 34.98
CA ASP A 517 -52.61 11.21 36.01
C ASP A 517 -54.02 11.81 36.17
N LEU A 518 -54.76 11.97 35.06
CA LEU A 518 -56.17 12.37 35.08
C LEU A 518 -57.05 11.34 35.82
N ASP A 519 -56.93 10.06 35.47
CA ASP A 519 -57.72 8.99 36.08
C ASP A 519 -57.36 8.84 37.58
N ASN A 520 -56.08 9.00 37.95
CA ASN A 520 -55.64 9.03 39.34
C ASN A 520 -56.22 10.21 40.11
N PHE A 521 -56.28 11.39 39.50
CA PHE A 521 -56.91 12.58 40.10
C PHE A 521 -58.40 12.37 40.33
N LYS A 522 -59.12 11.77 39.36
CA LYS A 522 -60.55 11.47 39.49
C LYS A 522 -60.84 10.52 40.65
N ASN A 523 -59.97 9.56 40.90
CA ASN A 523 -60.10 8.57 41.97
C ASN A 523 -59.48 9.05 43.30
N TYR A 524 -59.06 10.31 43.40
CA TYR A 524 -58.43 10.83 44.60
C TYR A 524 -59.50 11.08 45.69
N CYS A 525 -59.42 10.38 46.83
CA CYS A 525 -60.45 10.43 47.89
C CYS A 525 -60.90 11.84 48.31
N LYS A 526 -60.00 12.85 48.25
CA LYS A 526 -60.30 14.24 48.61
C LYS A 526 -61.16 14.99 47.58
N THR A 527 -61.29 14.48 46.34
CA THR A 527 -62.11 15.11 45.29
C THR A 527 -63.54 14.60 45.28
N HIS A 528 -63.81 13.37 45.72
CA HIS A 528 -65.13 12.74 45.66
C HIS A 528 -66.23 13.60 46.31
N HIS A 529 -66.03 14.05 47.55
CA HIS A 529 -67.01 14.90 48.25
C HIS A 529 -67.29 16.23 47.53
N LEU A 530 -66.28 16.80 46.85
CA LEU A 530 -66.45 18.04 46.09
C LEU A 530 -67.11 17.78 44.73
N GLN A 531 -66.77 16.68 44.07
CA GLN A 531 -67.41 16.24 42.83
C GLN A 531 -68.89 15.91 43.06
N ASP A 532 -69.23 15.27 44.19
CA ASP A 532 -70.61 14.98 44.59
C ASP A 532 -71.41 16.25 44.89
N LYS A 533 -70.78 17.26 45.47
CA LYS A 533 -71.43 18.58 45.68
C LYS A 533 -71.65 19.30 44.36
N ILE A 534 -70.68 19.27 43.46
CA ILE A 534 -70.78 19.89 42.13
C ILE A 534 -71.87 19.19 41.30
N SER A 535 -71.93 17.85 41.34
CA SER A 535 -72.92 17.08 40.59
C SER A 535 -74.35 17.33 41.09
N LYS A 536 -74.57 17.46 42.40
CA LYS A 536 -75.88 17.78 43.00
C LYS A 536 -76.41 19.17 42.61
N VAL A 537 -75.51 20.12 42.40
CA VAL A 537 -75.86 21.51 42.04
C VAL A 537 -75.99 21.68 40.51
N SER A 538 -75.51 20.71 39.73
CA SER A 538 -75.67 20.67 38.28
C SER A 538 -76.88 19.84 37.84
N THR A 539 -77.69 20.36 36.92
CA THR A 539 -78.82 19.64 36.29
C THR A 539 -78.32 18.55 35.33
N SER A 540 -77.18 18.79 34.68
CA SER A 540 -76.53 17.79 33.84
C SER A 540 -75.04 18.06 33.77
N MET A 541 -74.25 16.98 33.79
CA MET A 541 -72.81 17.00 33.63
C MET A 541 -72.42 16.05 32.50
N GLN A 542 -71.75 16.55 31.46
CA GLN A 542 -71.23 15.72 30.37
C GLN A 542 -69.70 15.77 30.39
N CYS A 543 -69.08 14.59 30.48
CA CYS A 543 -67.64 14.44 30.37
C CYS A 543 -67.30 13.87 28.99
N SER A 544 -66.38 14.51 28.27
CA SER A 544 -65.86 13.98 27.01
C SER A 544 -64.33 13.90 27.03
N LYS A 545 -63.80 12.94 26.27
CA LYS A 545 -62.38 12.85 25.94
C LYS A 545 -62.24 13.25 24.48
N PRO A 546 -61.74 14.46 24.16
CA PRO A 546 -61.62 14.89 22.78
C PRO A 546 -60.49 14.12 22.09
N THR A 547 -60.68 13.80 20.81
CA THR A 547 -59.56 13.46 19.93
C THR A 547 -58.89 14.77 19.53
N VAL A 548 -57.68 15.02 20.05
CA VAL A 548 -56.92 16.22 19.68
C VAL A 548 -56.17 15.95 18.38
N ILE A 549 -56.50 16.69 17.33
CA ILE A 549 -55.70 16.76 16.11
C ILE A 549 -54.74 17.94 16.28
N LEU A 550 -53.47 17.65 16.55
CA LEU A 550 -52.41 18.65 16.51
C LEU A 550 -52.10 18.95 15.04
N ASP A 551 -52.66 20.05 14.52
CA ASP A 551 -52.26 20.57 13.22
C ASP A 551 -51.01 21.46 13.38
N ASP A 552 -49.84 20.87 13.14
CA ASP A 552 -48.56 21.57 13.19
C ASP A 552 -48.39 22.60 12.04
N SER A 553 -49.32 22.69 11.08
CA SER A 553 -49.25 23.67 9.98
C SER A 553 -49.39 25.12 10.47
N VAL A 554 -50.18 25.37 11.52
CA VAL A 554 -50.41 26.71 12.09
C VAL A 554 -49.19 27.24 12.83
N ARG A 555 -48.36 26.35 13.42
CA ARG A 555 -47.17 26.75 14.19
C ARG A 555 -46.05 27.35 13.31
N ARG A 556 -46.10 27.16 11.99
CA ARG A 556 -45.13 27.73 11.04
C ARG A 556 -45.46 29.15 10.57
N GLN A 557 -46.64 29.69 10.92
CA GLN A 557 -47.09 31.02 10.44
C GLN A 557 -47.03 32.14 11.49
N ILE A 558 -46.66 31.86 12.73
CA ILE A 558 -46.46 32.90 13.76
C ILE A 558 -44.96 33.16 13.86
N PRO A 559 -44.46 34.33 13.41
CA PRO A 559 -43.07 34.71 13.63
C PRO A 559 -42.81 34.89 15.14
N TYR A 560 -41.60 34.53 15.59
CA TYR A 560 -41.13 34.70 16.96
C TYR A 560 -41.12 36.17 17.42
#